data_AF-A0A9Y2KXJ9-F1
#
_entry.id   AF-A0A9Y2KXJ9-F1
#
_cell.length_a   1.000
_cell.length_b   1.000
_cell.length_c   1.000
_cell.angle_alpha   90.00
_cell.angle_beta   90.00
_cell.angle_gamma   90.00
#
_symmetry.space_group_name_H-M   'P 1'
#
loop_
_entity.id
_entity.type
_entity.pdbx_description
1 polymer ?
#
loop_
_entity_poly.entity_id
_entity_poly.type
_entity_poly.pdbx_seq_one_letter_code
_entity_poly.pdbx_strand_id
1 'polypeptide(L)'
;MQLDHIELSQINFHALNVQKVVRKHFGDQDHSRWVFSTSNGSEGGSDRLFYKIWNRSHIRCDNILAALDIGFYDEVTTPALRALIFSGGICRGYAMETCQKPEIRDDAFFRTVAERTVATQHFAVQFGRAHTMEFRAKNTMIDLEGVYHIHDLALVRAHHSAFACAEYAALVAALYRRTFREDNAVASELPLENHNSWRRQPVRKALQTASKYHGKLISKAFPGIARIES
;
A
#
# COMPACT_ATOMS: atom_id res chain seq x y z
N MET A 1 6.32 -11.78 14.07
CA MET A 1 6.20 -10.30 14.11
C MET A 1 5.29 -9.86 15.25
N GLN A 2 5.78 -9.00 16.14
CA GLN A 2 4.98 -8.33 17.17
C GLN A 2 4.62 -6.93 16.65
N LEU A 3 3.33 -6.61 16.60
CA LEU A 3 2.83 -5.30 16.17
C LEU A 3 2.15 -4.60 17.32
N ASP A 4 2.44 -3.31 17.48
CA ASP A 4 1.71 -2.45 18.40
C ASP A 4 0.33 -2.11 17.82
N HIS A 5 -0.63 -1.91 18.71
CA HIS A 5 -1.97 -1.44 18.37
C HIS A 5 -2.11 -0.04 18.93
N ILE A 6 -2.34 0.93 18.03
CA ILE A 6 -2.43 2.35 18.39
C ILE A 6 -3.84 2.82 18.06
N GLU A 7 -4.53 3.41 19.03
CA GLU A 7 -5.78 4.11 18.74
C GLU A 7 -5.47 5.46 18.09
N LEU A 8 -6.24 5.84 17.09
CA LEU A 8 -6.04 7.06 16.30
C LEU A 8 -6.03 8.31 17.19
N SER A 9 -6.85 8.31 18.25
CA SER A 9 -6.93 9.38 19.26
C SER A 9 -5.65 9.53 20.10
N GLN A 10 -4.77 8.53 20.11
CA GLN A 10 -3.47 8.59 20.80
C GLN A 10 -2.40 9.30 19.96
N ILE A 11 -2.65 9.54 18.67
CA ILE A 11 -1.68 10.15 17.77
C ILE A 11 -1.82 11.67 17.84
N ASN A 12 -0.80 12.36 18.36
CA ASN A 12 -0.73 13.81 18.32
C ASN A 12 -0.30 14.30 16.92
N PHE A 13 -1.27 14.52 16.02
CA PHE A 13 -1.01 14.99 14.66
C PHE A 13 -0.32 16.35 14.57
N HIS A 14 -0.46 17.20 15.59
CA HIS A 14 0.19 18.51 15.62
C HIS A 14 1.71 18.40 15.78
N ALA A 15 2.19 17.30 16.36
CA ALA A 15 3.62 17.02 16.50
C ALA A 15 4.23 16.33 15.27
N LEU A 16 3.43 16.00 14.25
CA LEU A 16 3.89 15.25 13.08
C LEU A 16 4.08 16.12 11.84
N ASN A 17 5.06 15.76 11.03
CA ASN A 17 5.31 16.39 9.74
C ASN A 17 4.46 15.75 8.65
N VAL A 18 3.64 16.55 7.97
CA VAL A 18 2.84 16.09 6.82
C VAL A 18 3.76 15.80 5.63
N GLN A 19 3.80 14.53 5.23
CA GLN A 19 4.58 14.08 4.07
C GLN A 19 3.74 14.10 2.79
N LYS A 20 2.47 13.68 2.88
CA LYS A 20 1.57 13.55 1.75
C LYS A 20 0.11 13.60 2.18
N VAL A 21 -0.72 14.22 1.35
CA VAL A 21 -2.17 14.20 1.47
C VAL A 21 -2.77 13.81 0.14
N VAL A 22 -3.65 12.82 0.14
CA VAL A 22 -4.45 12.41 -0.99
C VAL A 22 -5.91 12.53 -0.57
N ARG A 23 -6.68 13.32 -1.31
CA ARG A 23 -8.13 13.43 -1.15
C ARG A 23 -8.73 13.11 -2.50
N LYS A 24 -9.17 11.87 -2.69
CA LYS A 24 -9.58 11.40 -4.01
C LYS A 24 -10.71 10.40 -3.89
N HIS A 25 -11.75 10.63 -4.68
CA HIS A 25 -12.85 9.72 -4.88
C HIS A 25 -12.90 9.31 -6.35
N PHE A 26 -13.35 8.09 -6.60
CA PHE A 26 -13.68 7.59 -7.93
C PHE A 26 -15.07 6.96 -7.84
N GLY A 27 -16.10 7.68 -8.30
CA GLY A 27 -17.48 7.29 -8.02
C GLY A 27 -17.73 7.28 -6.52
N ASP A 28 -18.20 6.14 -6.01
CA ASP A 28 -18.45 5.84 -4.60
C ASP A 28 -17.20 5.39 -3.83
N GLN A 29 -16.08 5.16 -4.51
CA GLN A 29 -14.86 4.69 -3.87
C GLN A 29 -14.04 5.83 -3.29
N ASP A 30 -13.76 5.75 -1.99
CA ASP A 30 -12.84 6.66 -1.32
C ASP A 30 -11.41 6.09 -1.29
N HIS A 31 -10.46 6.89 -1.79
CA HIS A 31 -9.02 6.60 -1.85
C HIS A 31 -8.21 7.61 -1.01
N SER A 32 -8.89 8.35 -0.13
CA SER A 32 -8.31 9.43 0.66
C SER A 32 -7.43 8.89 1.78
N ARG A 33 -6.23 9.47 1.88
CA ARG A 33 -5.20 9.05 2.83
C ARG A 33 -4.16 10.13 3.07
N TRP A 34 -3.50 10.01 4.20
CA TRP A 34 -2.46 10.90 4.69
C TRP A 34 -1.22 10.08 5.03
N VAL A 35 -0.06 10.69 4.82
CA VAL A 35 1.21 10.18 5.31
C VAL A 35 1.85 11.26 6.15
N PHE A 36 2.16 10.91 7.38
CA PHE A 36 2.87 11.74 8.35
C PHE A 36 4.21 11.11 8.70
N SER A 37 5.10 11.88 9.30
CA SER A 37 6.28 11.33 9.96
C SER A 37 6.57 12.06 11.26
N THR A 38 7.24 11.39 12.20
CA THR A 38 7.92 12.11 13.28
C THR A 38 9.00 13.04 12.71
N SER A 39 9.42 14.02 13.50
CA SER A 39 10.65 14.76 13.24
C SER A 39 11.84 13.82 13.37
N ASN A 40 12.93 14.11 12.65
CA ASN A 40 14.20 13.40 12.89
C ASN A 40 14.56 13.65 14.37
N GLY A 41 14.79 12.59 15.14
CA GLY A 41 15.23 12.73 16.52
C GLY A 41 16.59 13.42 16.56
N SER A 42 16.61 14.63 17.09
CA SER A 42 17.79 15.17 17.77
C SER A 42 18.04 14.27 18.99
N GLU A 43 19.24 13.70 19.09
CA GLU A 43 19.83 13.10 20.30
C GLU A 43 18.93 12.11 21.08
N GLY A 44 18.92 10.83 20.67
CA GLY A 44 18.26 9.78 21.45
C GLY A 44 17.99 8.44 20.75
N GLY A 45 18.28 8.31 19.44
CA GLY A 45 18.34 6.99 18.79
C GLY A 45 17.00 6.32 18.44
N SER A 46 15.85 6.98 18.58
CA SER A 46 14.59 6.44 18.05
C SER A 46 14.51 6.67 16.54
N ASP A 47 14.45 5.58 15.76
CA ASP A 47 14.26 5.62 14.31
C ASP A 47 12.98 6.41 13.96
N ARG A 48 13.08 7.30 12.97
CA ARG A 48 11.93 8.11 12.51
C ARG A 48 10.81 7.18 12.03
N LEU A 49 9.58 7.47 12.45
CA LEU A 49 8.38 6.72 12.07
C LEU A 49 7.59 7.46 11.00
N PHE A 50 6.96 6.68 10.13
CA PHE A 50 6.00 7.13 9.13
C PHE A 50 4.64 6.52 9.41
N TYR A 51 3.61 7.38 9.52
CA TYR A 51 2.23 6.97 9.75
C TYR A 51 1.49 7.12 8.44
N LYS A 52 0.93 6.02 7.93
CA LYS A 52 -0.01 6.06 6.81
C LYS A 52 -1.40 5.83 7.36
N ILE A 53 -2.27 6.80 7.15
CA ILE A 53 -3.63 6.79 7.70
C ILE A 53 -4.59 7.03 6.56
N TRP A 54 -5.64 6.24 6.47
CA TRP A 54 -6.69 6.41 5.48
C TRP A 54 -8.00 6.88 6.13
N ASN A 55 -8.88 7.40 5.28
CA ASN A 55 -10.21 7.78 5.72
C ASN A 55 -11.02 6.54 6.13
N ARG A 56 -12.03 6.70 7.00
CA ARG A 56 -12.84 5.57 7.49
C ARG A 56 -13.49 4.77 6.36
N SER A 57 -13.93 5.45 5.31
CA SER A 57 -14.55 4.87 4.11
C SER A 57 -13.56 4.35 3.07
N HIS A 58 -12.26 4.31 3.36
CA HIS A 58 -11.26 3.94 2.37
C HIS A 58 -11.49 2.51 1.87
N ILE A 59 -11.57 2.34 0.55
CA ILE A 59 -12.04 1.13 -0.13
C ILE A 59 -11.20 -0.15 0.12
N ARG A 60 -10.08 -0.04 0.84
CA ARG A 60 -9.14 -1.14 1.14
C ARG A 60 -8.68 -1.16 2.59
N CYS A 61 -9.47 -0.58 3.50
CA CYS A 61 -9.07 -0.48 4.91
C CYS A 61 -8.79 -1.85 5.55
N ASP A 62 -9.52 -2.88 5.14
CA ASP A 62 -9.46 -4.20 5.77
C ASP A 62 -8.38 -5.12 5.17
N ASN A 63 -7.84 -4.76 3.99
CA ASN A 63 -6.94 -5.64 3.24
C ASN A 63 -5.62 -5.92 3.97
N ILE A 64 -5.13 -4.98 4.78
CA ILE A 64 -3.89 -5.19 5.55
C ILE A 64 -4.07 -6.24 6.64
N LEU A 65 -5.23 -6.26 7.32
CA LEU A 65 -5.53 -7.21 8.38
C LEU A 65 -5.62 -8.61 7.78
N ALA A 66 -6.41 -8.77 6.71
CA ALA A 66 -6.54 -10.03 5.99
C ALA A 66 -5.17 -10.57 5.55
N ALA A 67 -4.29 -9.71 5.03
CA ALA A 67 -2.96 -10.10 4.59
C ALA A 67 -2.00 -10.51 5.73
N LEU A 68 -2.15 -9.93 6.93
CA LEU A 68 -1.43 -10.35 8.13
C LEU A 68 -1.94 -11.70 8.63
N ASP A 69 -3.27 -11.87 8.72
CA ASP A 69 -3.91 -13.07 9.27
C ASP A 69 -3.56 -14.34 8.48
N ILE A 70 -3.46 -14.22 7.15
CA ILE A 70 -3.09 -15.31 6.25
C ILE A 70 -1.57 -15.46 6.05
N GLY A 71 -0.76 -14.63 6.71
CA GLY A 71 0.71 -14.70 6.63
C GLY A 71 1.31 -14.25 5.30
N PHE A 72 0.59 -13.45 4.50
CA PHE A 72 1.19 -12.77 3.34
C PHE A 72 2.10 -11.65 3.81
N TYR A 73 1.71 -10.94 4.88
CA TYR A 73 2.57 -10.01 5.59
C TYR A 73 3.12 -10.60 6.88
N ASP A 74 4.44 -10.59 6.99
CA ASP A 74 5.18 -11.03 8.17
C ASP A 74 6.47 -10.20 8.35
N GLU A 75 7.33 -10.63 9.26
CA GLU A 75 8.65 -10.01 9.49
C GLU A 75 9.63 -10.16 8.33
N VAL A 76 9.35 -11.04 7.37
CA VAL A 76 10.17 -11.22 6.18
C VAL A 76 9.74 -10.23 5.09
N THR A 77 8.44 -10.11 4.81
CA THR A 77 7.92 -9.23 3.75
C THR A 77 7.77 -7.77 4.20
N THR A 78 7.56 -7.54 5.49
CA THR A 78 7.28 -6.22 6.06
C THR A 78 8.08 -5.94 7.34
N PRO A 79 9.42 -6.14 7.35
CA PRO A 79 10.25 -5.97 8.56
C PRO A 79 10.24 -4.56 9.16
N ALA A 80 9.83 -3.54 8.39
CA ALA A 80 9.72 -2.17 8.86
C ALA A 80 8.35 -1.83 9.48
N LEU A 81 7.35 -2.72 9.40
CA LEU A 81 6.04 -2.51 10.00
C LEU A 81 6.15 -2.59 11.54
N ARG A 82 5.55 -1.63 12.24
CA ARG A 82 5.62 -1.53 13.70
C ARG A 82 4.26 -1.55 14.37
N ALA A 83 3.29 -0.86 13.79
CA ALA A 83 1.99 -0.73 14.41
C ALA A 83 0.86 -0.72 13.39
N LEU A 84 -0.30 -1.18 13.84
CA LEU A 84 -1.58 -0.94 13.19
C LEU A 84 -2.30 0.18 13.94
N ILE A 85 -2.98 1.03 13.18
CA ILE A 85 -3.70 2.19 13.72
C ILE A 85 -5.19 1.92 13.62
N PHE A 86 -5.91 1.99 14.73
CA PHE A 86 -7.33 1.70 14.81
C PHE A 86 -8.14 2.94 15.21
N SER A 87 -9.42 2.96 14.87
CA SER A 87 -10.39 3.92 15.42
C SER A 87 -11.76 3.27 15.46
N GLY A 88 -12.31 3.12 16.66
CA GLY A 88 -13.61 2.47 16.85
C GLY A 88 -13.64 1.04 16.31
N GLY A 89 -12.55 0.29 16.51
CA GLY A 89 -12.41 -1.10 16.04
C GLY A 89 -12.09 -1.27 14.55
N ILE A 90 -12.03 -0.19 13.77
CA ILE A 90 -11.72 -0.25 12.33
C ILE A 90 -10.24 0.06 12.13
N CYS A 91 -9.54 -0.73 11.30
CA CYS A 91 -8.17 -0.41 10.90
C CYS A 91 -8.17 0.84 10.00
N ARG A 92 -7.47 1.87 10.46
CA ARG A 92 -7.37 3.20 9.84
C ARG A 92 -5.99 3.48 9.28
N GLY A 93 -5.02 2.60 9.48
CA GLY A 93 -3.66 2.88 9.05
C GLY A 93 -2.64 1.94 9.63
N TYR A 94 -1.38 2.29 9.40
CA TYR A 94 -0.24 1.62 9.99
C TYR A 94 0.93 2.59 10.17
N ALA A 95 1.87 2.21 11.04
CA ALA A 95 3.14 2.92 11.21
C ALA A 95 4.32 2.02 10.79
N MET A 96 5.29 2.61 10.09
CA MET A 96 6.52 1.95 9.68
C MET A 96 7.75 2.77 10.08
N GLU A 97 8.86 2.09 10.33
CA GLU A 97 10.16 2.76 10.45
C GLU A 97 10.65 3.32 9.11
N THR A 98 11.57 4.27 9.20
CA THR A 98 12.18 4.89 8.03
C THR A 98 12.89 3.86 7.18
N CYS A 99 12.60 3.89 5.89
CA CYS A 99 13.23 3.03 4.90
C CYS A 99 13.92 3.88 3.84
N GLN A 100 14.89 3.29 3.15
CA GLN A 100 15.61 3.90 2.05
C GLN A 100 15.14 3.32 0.72
N LYS A 101 15.29 4.08 -0.36
CA LYS A 101 14.92 3.57 -1.69
C LYS A 101 16.04 2.65 -2.18
N PRO A 102 15.75 1.40 -2.58
CA PRO A 102 16.79 0.50 -3.05
C PRO A 102 17.33 0.95 -4.42
N GLU A 103 18.65 0.85 -4.57
CA GLU A 103 19.34 1.18 -5.83
C GLU A 103 19.01 0.18 -6.93
N ILE A 104 18.95 -1.10 -6.59
CA ILE A 104 18.66 -2.22 -7.50
C ILE A 104 17.45 -3.01 -7.02
N ARG A 105 16.84 -3.79 -7.93
CA ARG A 105 15.81 -4.76 -7.54
C ARG A 105 16.51 -5.94 -6.85
N ASP A 106 15.97 -6.36 -5.71
CA ASP A 106 16.36 -7.61 -5.07
C ASP A 106 15.46 -8.75 -5.57
N ASP A 107 16.05 -9.62 -6.38
CA ASP A 107 15.36 -10.77 -6.97
C ASP A 107 15.03 -11.85 -5.93
N ALA A 108 15.80 -11.95 -4.83
CA ALA A 108 15.49 -12.89 -3.75
C ALA A 108 14.24 -12.45 -2.98
N PHE A 109 14.14 -11.16 -2.67
CA PHE A 109 12.92 -10.61 -2.08
C PHE A 109 11.72 -10.72 -3.02
N PHE A 110 11.93 -10.49 -4.33
CA PHE A 110 10.89 -10.70 -5.33
C PHE A 110 10.35 -12.14 -5.33
N ARG A 111 11.25 -13.14 -5.32
CA ARG A 111 10.85 -14.56 -5.21
C ARG A 111 10.10 -14.84 -3.92
N THR A 112 10.53 -14.27 -2.79
CA THR A 112 9.85 -14.42 -1.50
C THR A 112 8.38 -13.97 -1.59
N VAL A 113 8.11 -12.79 -2.16
CA VAL A 113 6.74 -12.29 -2.33
C VAL A 113 5.95 -13.15 -3.33
N ALA A 114 6.59 -13.63 -4.40
CA ALA A 114 5.98 -14.56 -5.36
C ALA A 114 5.58 -15.90 -4.72
N GLU A 115 6.43 -16.46 -3.86
CA GLU A 115 6.15 -17.69 -3.11
C GLU A 115 5.00 -17.47 -2.12
N ARG A 116 5.01 -16.34 -1.38
CA ARG A 116 3.89 -15.94 -0.51
C ARG A 116 2.58 -15.82 -1.29
N THR A 117 2.63 -15.28 -2.50
CA THR A 117 1.47 -15.16 -3.39
C THR A 117 0.86 -16.51 -3.73
N VAL A 118 1.71 -17.47 -4.09
CA VAL A 118 1.27 -18.83 -4.41
C VAL A 118 0.76 -19.56 -3.18
N ALA A 119 1.48 -19.49 -2.06
CA ALA A 119 1.15 -20.21 -0.84
C ALA A 119 -0.18 -19.76 -0.23
N THR A 120 -0.43 -18.45 -0.26
CA THR A 120 -1.60 -17.86 0.41
C THR A 120 -2.79 -17.65 -0.51
N GLN A 121 -2.62 -17.81 -1.83
CA GLN A 121 -3.63 -17.44 -2.84
C GLN A 121 -4.01 -15.94 -2.80
N HIS A 122 -3.15 -15.08 -2.26
CA HIS A 122 -3.34 -13.63 -2.24
C HIS A 122 -2.25 -12.91 -3.01
N PHE A 123 -2.54 -11.76 -3.61
CA PHE A 123 -1.56 -10.98 -4.38
C PHE A 123 -1.58 -9.50 -4.02
N ALA A 124 -0.40 -8.90 -3.92
CA ALA A 124 -0.22 -7.45 -3.79
C ALA A 124 -0.18 -6.75 -5.15
N VAL A 125 -1.25 -6.05 -5.53
CA VAL A 125 -1.38 -5.47 -6.88
C VAL A 125 -0.30 -4.44 -7.20
N GLN A 126 0.12 -3.64 -6.21
CA GLN A 126 1.14 -2.61 -6.42
C GLN A 126 2.57 -3.15 -6.28
N PHE A 127 2.76 -4.45 -6.08
CA PHE A 127 4.09 -5.01 -5.89
C PHE A 127 5.02 -4.77 -7.09
N GLY A 128 6.20 -4.26 -6.78
CA GLY A 128 7.23 -3.87 -7.72
C GLY A 128 8.22 -2.90 -7.07
N ARG A 129 9.28 -2.52 -7.79
CA ARG A 129 10.38 -1.71 -7.25
C ARG A 129 9.96 -0.40 -6.58
N ALA A 130 8.88 0.23 -7.04
CA ALA A 130 8.39 1.49 -6.47
C ALA A 130 7.71 1.33 -5.10
N HIS A 131 7.32 0.10 -4.74
CA HIS A 131 6.65 -0.24 -3.48
C HIS A 131 7.47 -1.27 -2.68
N THR A 132 8.78 -1.30 -2.95
CA THR A 132 9.79 -2.04 -2.18
C THR A 132 10.82 -1.02 -1.69
N MET A 133 11.10 -1.05 -0.41
CA MET A 133 12.08 -0.19 0.25
C MET A 133 13.13 -1.05 0.96
N GLU A 134 14.29 -0.48 1.25
CA GLU A 134 15.30 -1.11 2.09
C GLU A 134 15.17 -0.63 3.53
N PHE A 135 15.19 -1.56 4.47
CA PHE A 135 15.13 -1.36 5.91
C PHE A 135 16.18 -2.24 6.59
N ARG A 136 17.21 -1.61 7.18
CA ARG A 136 18.32 -2.30 7.88
C ARG A 136 18.89 -3.46 7.04
N ALA A 137 19.28 -3.17 5.79
CA ALA A 137 19.80 -4.13 4.81
C ALA A 137 18.83 -5.27 4.38
N LYS A 138 17.55 -5.20 4.77
CA LYS A 138 16.49 -6.10 4.29
C LYS A 138 15.50 -5.33 3.44
N ASN A 139 14.88 -5.99 2.47
CA ASN A 139 13.78 -5.36 1.74
C ASN A 139 12.46 -5.46 2.52
N THR A 140 11.61 -4.47 2.33
CA THR A 140 10.27 -4.37 2.93
C THR A 140 9.28 -3.86 1.90
N MET A 141 8.07 -4.43 1.90
CA MET A 141 6.95 -3.88 1.15
C MET A 141 6.44 -2.61 1.83
N ILE A 142 5.90 -1.69 1.03
CA ILE A 142 5.13 -0.52 1.47
C ILE A 142 3.82 -0.44 0.67
N ASP A 143 2.95 0.50 1.02
CA ASP A 143 1.59 0.61 0.45
C ASP A 143 0.80 -0.72 0.61
N LEU A 144 0.62 -1.10 1.88
CA LEU A 144 0.17 -2.43 2.32
C LEU A 144 -1.34 -2.70 2.17
N GLU A 145 -2.12 -1.73 1.68
CA GLU A 145 -3.56 -1.88 1.43
C GLU A 145 -3.87 -2.64 0.12
N GLY A 146 -2.85 -2.99 -0.65
CA GLY A 146 -2.98 -3.46 -2.03
C GLY A 146 -3.12 -4.98 -2.21
N VAL A 147 -3.40 -5.75 -1.16
CA VAL A 147 -3.50 -7.22 -1.20
C VAL A 147 -4.92 -7.68 -1.44
N TYR A 148 -5.09 -8.66 -2.30
CA TYR A 148 -6.39 -9.23 -2.70
C TYR A 148 -6.32 -10.75 -2.74
N HIS A 149 -7.44 -11.42 -2.49
CA HIS A 149 -7.55 -12.85 -2.79
C HIS A 149 -7.52 -13.06 -4.31
N ILE A 150 -7.06 -14.21 -4.79
CA ILE A 150 -6.98 -14.51 -6.23
C ILE A 150 -8.35 -14.42 -6.93
N HIS A 151 -9.43 -14.76 -6.24
CA HIS A 151 -10.82 -14.60 -6.69
C HIS A 151 -11.18 -13.14 -7.01
N ASP A 152 -10.56 -12.18 -6.31
CA ASP A 152 -10.87 -10.76 -6.42
C ASP A 152 -10.07 -10.06 -7.53
N LEU A 153 -9.47 -10.81 -8.45
CA LEU A 153 -8.68 -10.25 -9.53
C LEU A 153 -9.48 -9.24 -10.38
N ALA A 154 -10.78 -9.45 -10.56
CA ALA A 154 -11.65 -8.50 -11.25
C ALA A 154 -11.77 -7.14 -10.52
N LEU A 155 -11.67 -7.11 -9.19
CA LEU A 155 -11.75 -5.88 -8.40
C LEU A 155 -10.56 -4.95 -8.64
N VAL A 156 -9.43 -5.45 -9.15
CA VAL A 156 -8.27 -4.61 -9.49
C VAL A 156 -8.66 -3.48 -10.45
N ARG A 157 -9.45 -3.78 -11.48
CA ARG A 157 -9.96 -2.80 -12.44
C ARG A 157 -11.01 -1.89 -11.80
N ALA A 158 -11.94 -2.49 -11.06
CA ALA A 158 -12.99 -1.73 -10.35
C ALA A 158 -12.37 -0.68 -9.42
N HIS A 159 -11.28 -1.02 -8.74
CA HIS A 159 -10.58 -0.13 -7.81
C HIS A 159 -9.57 0.81 -8.47
N HIS A 160 -9.63 0.97 -9.80
CA HIS A 160 -8.71 1.81 -10.58
C HIS A 160 -7.22 1.53 -10.31
N SER A 161 -6.89 0.27 -10.01
CA SER A 161 -5.53 -0.20 -9.76
C SER A 161 -4.91 -0.81 -11.02
N ALA A 162 -3.59 -0.93 -11.01
CA ALA A 162 -2.84 -1.67 -12.01
C ALA A 162 -1.62 -2.30 -11.38
N PHE A 163 -1.17 -3.42 -11.96
CA PHE A 163 0.05 -4.08 -11.54
C PHE A 163 1.28 -3.21 -11.80
N ALA A 164 2.19 -3.15 -10.83
CA ALA A 164 3.43 -2.38 -10.96
C ALA A 164 4.57 -3.15 -11.63
N CYS A 165 4.48 -4.49 -11.70
CA CYS A 165 5.51 -5.37 -12.27
C CYS A 165 4.89 -6.40 -13.23
N ALA A 166 5.41 -6.51 -14.45
CA ALA A 166 4.82 -7.35 -15.50
C ALA A 166 5.03 -8.83 -15.22
N GLU A 167 6.24 -9.17 -14.74
CA GLU A 167 6.60 -10.51 -14.30
C GLU A 167 5.67 -11.01 -13.19
N TYR A 168 5.44 -10.17 -12.18
CA TYR A 168 4.52 -10.50 -11.09
C TYR A 168 3.06 -10.58 -11.55
N ALA A 169 2.63 -9.70 -12.45
CA ALA A 169 1.31 -9.76 -13.05
C ALA A 169 1.09 -11.10 -13.80
N ALA A 170 2.08 -11.57 -14.55
CA ALA A 170 2.03 -12.85 -15.24
C ALA A 170 1.93 -14.04 -14.26
N LEU A 171 2.64 -14.00 -13.14
CA LEU A 171 2.52 -14.99 -12.07
C LEU A 171 1.08 -15.05 -11.53
N VAL A 172 0.49 -13.92 -11.18
CA VAL A 172 -0.89 -13.85 -10.66
C VAL A 172 -1.89 -14.36 -11.71
N ALA A 173 -1.68 -14.04 -12.98
CA ALA A 173 -2.48 -14.55 -14.09
C ALA A 173 -2.46 -16.08 -14.17
N ALA A 174 -1.26 -16.66 -14.10
CA ALA A 174 -1.07 -18.11 -14.14
C ALA A 174 -1.70 -18.78 -12.92
N LEU A 175 -1.55 -18.18 -11.74
CA LEU A 175 -2.17 -18.65 -10.51
C LEU A 175 -3.69 -18.67 -10.62
N TYR A 176 -4.30 -17.56 -11.06
CA TYR A 176 -5.74 -17.47 -11.29
C TYR A 176 -6.25 -18.58 -12.22
N ARG A 177 -5.63 -18.75 -13.40
CA ARG A 177 -6.02 -19.79 -14.36
C ARG A 177 -5.88 -21.20 -13.80
N ARG A 178 -4.88 -21.43 -12.95
CA ARG A 178 -4.66 -22.74 -12.32
C ARG A 178 -5.72 -23.02 -11.25
N THR A 179 -6.11 -22.02 -10.47
CA THR A 179 -7.12 -22.15 -9.42
C THR A 179 -8.53 -22.31 -10.00
N PHE A 180 -8.81 -21.66 -11.13
CA PHE A 180 -10.13 -21.67 -11.80
C PHE A 180 -10.15 -22.48 -13.09
N ARG A 181 -9.47 -23.62 -13.13
CA ARG A 181 -9.49 -24.55 -14.28
C ARG A 181 -10.95 -24.79 -14.71
N GLU A 182 -11.27 -24.43 -15.96
CA GLU A 182 -12.47 -24.87 -16.70
C GLU A 182 -13.83 -24.21 -16.43
N ASP A 183 -13.92 -22.95 -15.98
CA ASP A 183 -15.09 -22.13 -16.30
C ASP A 183 -14.81 -21.25 -17.53
N ASN A 184 -15.26 -21.75 -18.68
CA ASN A 184 -15.29 -21.05 -19.96
C ASN A 184 -16.04 -19.71 -19.83
N ALA A 185 -15.33 -18.57 -19.74
CA ALA A 185 -15.74 -17.30 -20.39
C ALA A 185 -14.84 -16.08 -20.13
N VAL A 186 -14.03 -15.98 -19.06
CA VAL A 186 -13.53 -14.65 -18.62
C VAL A 186 -12.01 -14.42 -18.83
N ALA A 187 -11.30 -15.35 -19.48
CA ALA A 187 -9.85 -15.25 -19.65
C ALA A 187 -9.38 -14.03 -20.49
N SER A 188 -10.24 -13.46 -21.33
CA SER A 188 -9.92 -12.30 -22.20
C SER A 188 -10.09 -10.93 -21.54
N GLU A 189 -10.57 -10.84 -20.29
CA GLU A 189 -10.81 -9.55 -19.60
C GLU A 189 -9.96 -9.33 -18.35
N LEU A 190 -8.97 -10.19 -18.12
CA LEU A 190 -8.08 -10.05 -16.97
C LEU A 190 -7.41 -8.66 -16.99
N PRO A 191 -7.31 -7.97 -15.84
CA PRO A 191 -6.85 -6.58 -15.72
C PRO A 191 -5.36 -6.35 -16.04
N LEU A 192 -4.73 -7.35 -16.63
CA LEU A 192 -3.30 -7.49 -16.84
C LEU A 192 -2.83 -6.76 -18.12
N GLU A 193 -3.69 -6.60 -19.13
CA GLU A 193 -3.32 -5.98 -20.41
C GLU A 193 -3.02 -4.47 -20.29
N ASN A 194 -3.58 -3.80 -19.26
CA ASN A 194 -3.33 -2.39 -18.99
C ASN A 194 -2.02 -2.09 -18.25
N HIS A 195 -1.18 -3.10 -17.99
CA HIS A 195 0.17 -2.94 -17.42
C HIS A 195 0.99 -1.86 -18.17
N ASN A 196 0.75 -1.73 -19.48
CA ASN A 196 1.41 -0.75 -20.34
C ASN A 196 0.67 0.58 -20.56
N SER A 197 -0.55 0.77 -20.03
CA SER A 197 -1.31 2.03 -20.22
C SER A 197 -0.59 3.25 -19.62
N TRP A 198 0.20 3.05 -18.55
CA TRP A 198 1.02 4.09 -17.92
C TRP A 198 2.21 4.54 -18.78
N ARG A 199 2.74 3.67 -19.65
CA ARG A 199 3.75 4.05 -20.65
C ARG A 199 3.12 4.88 -21.78
N ARG A 200 1.82 4.73 -22.02
CA ARG A 200 1.07 5.45 -23.08
C ARG A 200 0.46 6.78 -22.63
N GLN A 201 0.48 7.12 -21.33
CA GLN A 201 -0.10 8.37 -20.79
C GLN A 201 0.85 9.12 -19.81
N PRO A 202 2.08 9.49 -20.23
CA PRO A 202 3.06 10.13 -19.35
C PRO A 202 2.57 11.46 -18.77
N VAL A 203 1.82 12.25 -19.55
CA VAL A 203 1.24 13.52 -19.13
C VAL A 203 0.24 13.34 -17.98
N ARG A 204 -0.63 12.32 -18.06
CA ARG A 204 -1.62 12.03 -17.00
C ARG A 204 -0.94 11.61 -15.70
N LYS A 205 0.18 10.88 -15.78
CA LYS A 205 0.99 10.52 -14.60
C LYS A 205 1.71 11.73 -14.01
N ALA A 206 2.27 12.61 -14.85
CA ALA A 206 2.89 13.85 -14.41
C ALA A 206 1.86 14.75 -13.70
N LEU A 207 0.68 14.93 -14.28
CA LEU A 207 -0.42 15.69 -13.67
C LEU A 207 -0.92 15.06 -12.36
N GLN A 208 -1.09 13.73 -12.30
CA GLN A 208 -1.42 13.05 -11.05
C GLN A 208 -0.34 13.22 -9.98
N THR A 209 0.93 13.22 -10.38
CA THR A 209 2.06 13.41 -9.47
C THR A 209 2.12 14.87 -8.99
N ALA A 210 1.95 15.84 -9.89
CA ALA A 210 1.88 17.26 -9.57
C ALA A 210 0.70 17.59 -8.64
N SER A 211 -0.48 17.01 -8.88
CA SER A 211 -1.64 17.12 -7.99
C SER A 211 -1.35 16.59 -6.58
N LYS A 212 -0.61 15.48 -6.44
CA LYS A 212 -0.16 14.96 -5.14
C LYS A 212 0.77 15.95 -4.42
N TYR A 213 1.65 16.64 -5.13
CA TYR A 213 2.54 17.67 -4.56
C TYR A 213 1.80 18.98 -4.24
N HIS A 214 0.78 19.36 -5.01
CA HIS A 214 -0.08 20.50 -4.70
C HIS A 214 -0.88 20.27 -3.40
N GLY A 215 -1.36 19.04 -3.17
CA GLY A 215 -1.97 18.63 -1.90
C GLY A 215 -1.04 18.81 -0.69
N LYS A 216 0.27 18.59 -0.86
CA LYS A 216 1.28 18.84 0.18
C LYS A 216 1.40 20.33 0.52
N LEU A 217 1.41 21.21 -0.48
CA LEU A 217 1.46 22.66 -0.28
C LEU A 217 0.21 23.19 0.44
N ILE A 218 -0.98 22.74 0.03
CA ILE A 218 -2.25 23.13 0.68
C ILE A 218 -2.31 22.59 2.12
N SER A 219 -1.82 21.36 2.37
CA SER A 219 -1.85 20.76 3.70
C SER A 219 -0.96 21.46 4.73
N LYS A 220 0.09 22.18 4.28
CA LYS A 220 0.89 23.05 5.15
C LYS A 220 0.13 24.30 5.59
N ALA A 221 -0.82 24.78 4.78
CA ALA A 221 -1.64 25.94 5.09
C ALA A 221 -2.90 25.58 5.90
N PHE A 222 -3.44 24.37 5.70
CA PHE A 222 -4.63 23.87 6.40
C PHE A 222 -4.48 22.37 6.69
N PRO A 223 -3.86 21.99 7.83
CA PRO A 223 -3.83 20.61 8.25
C PRO A 223 -5.27 20.24 8.62
N GLY A 224 -6.00 19.62 7.70
CA GLY A 224 -7.38 19.19 7.90
C GLY A 224 -7.49 18.00 8.86
N ILE A 225 -6.91 18.14 10.06
CA ILE A 225 -6.89 17.17 11.16
C ILE A 225 -8.31 16.81 11.58
N ALA A 226 -9.22 17.79 11.59
CA ALA A 226 -10.64 17.61 11.91
C ALA A 226 -11.38 16.59 11.02
N ARG A 227 -10.88 16.28 9.81
CA ARG A 227 -11.44 15.24 8.92
C ARG A 227 -10.81 13.86 9.10
N ILE A 228 -9.69 13.76 9.81
CA ILE A 228 -9.03 12.49 10.12
C ILE A 228 -9.71 11.86 11.35
N GLU A 229 -10.09 12.72 12.30
CA GLU A 229 -10.68 12.39 13.60
C GLU A 229 -12.21 12.13 13.56
N SER A 230 -12.90 12.55 12.49
CA SER A 230 -14.33 12.25 12.22
C SER A 230 -14.51 10.89 11.54
#